data_AF-A0A1I6KH80-F1
#
_entry.id   AF-A0A1I6KH80-F1
#
_cell.length_a   1.000
_cell.length_b   1.000
_cell.length_c   1.000
_cell.angle_alpha   90.00
_cell.angle_beta   90.00
_cell.angle_gamma   90.00
#
_symmetry.space_group_name_H-M   'P 1'
#
loop_
_entity.id
_entity.type
_entity.pdbx_description
1 polymer ?
#
loop_
_entity_poly.entity_id
_entity_poly.type
_entity_poly.pdbx_seq_one_letter_code
_entity_poly.pdbx_strand_id
1 'polypeptide(L)'
;MLVGPVRAFFEAERQRPRWRGLAVVAAIACTPLVANLVLSARMPRGDQPVVALATGAGVVEAPALAVASVVLGFATPFFFWLLYTGIAYGITARFGGEGSYTRYATLFAWGLAPGLAVQLFWLSALVANATTRAPPAAPSGNAAWIEAVQSGPAMAAVDVLYPVAAVVAFGLWVLATAVGRGVTTRQAALAVLPALAIELTTYYLFVLG
;
A
#
# COMPACT_ATOMS: atom_id res chain seq x y z
N MET A 1 9.66 -25.77 2.55
CA MET A 1 9.41 -26.32 1.19
C MET A 1 8.77 -25.33 0.19
N LEU A 2 8.54 -24.05 0.51
CA LEU A 2 7.86 -23.10 -0.40
C LEU A 2 8.78 -22.31 -1.35
N VAL A 3 10.10 -22.36 -1.18
CA VAL A 3 11.05 -21.54 -1.95
C VAL A 3 11.09 -21.91 -3.44
N GLY A 4 10.99 -23.21 -3.77
CA GLY A 4 11.02 -23.69 -5.16
C GLY A 4 9.86 -23.17 -6.01
N PRO A 5 8.60 -23.38 -5.61
CA PRO A 5 7.44 -22.89 -6.35
C PRO A 5 7.40 -21.37 -6.51
N VAL A 6 7.76 -20.61 -5.46
CA VAL A 6 7.76 -19.14 -5.51
C VAL A 6 8.86 -18.62 -6.43
N ARG A 7 10.04 -19.25 -6.42
CA ARG A 7 11.10 -18.90 -7.36
C ARG A 7 10.68 -19.16 -8.81
N ALA A 8 10.06 -20.31 -9.08
CA ALA A 8 9.55 -20.65 -10.40
C ALA A 8 8.49 -19.64 -10.90
N PHE A 9 7.63 -19.14 -10.00
CA PHE A 9 6.70 -18.06 -10.30
C PHE A 9 7.41 -16.79 -10.77
N PHE A 10 8.43 -16.33 -10.03
CA PHE A 10 9.20 -15.14 -10.42
C PHE A 10 9.99 -15.34 -11.72
N GLU A 11 10.51 -16.55 -11.97
CA GLU A 11 11.17 -16.89 -13.23
C GLU A 11 10.19 -16.82 -14.41
N ALA A 12 8.97 -17.32 -14.24
CA ALA A 12 7.91 -17.24 -15.25
C ALA A 12 7.47 -15.79 -15.53
N GLU A 13 7.25 -14.99 -14.49
CA GLU A 13 6.88 -13.57 -14.64
C GLU A 13 8.04 -12.73 -15.23
N ARG A 14 9.31 -13.09 -14.97
CA ARG A 14 10.46 -12.44 -15.63
C ARG A 14 10.46 -12.67 -17.14
N GLN A 15 10.09 -13.86 -17.61
CA GLN A 15 10.06 -14.19 -19.04
C GLN A 15 8.89 -13.54 -19.78
N ARG A 16 7.78 -13.29 -19.09
CA ARG A 16 6.58 -12.65 -19.65
C ARG A 16 6.15 -11.51 -18.74
N PRO A 17 6.82 -10.34 -18.79
CA PRO A 17 6.50 -9.22 -17.93
C PRO A 17 5.05 -8.79 -18.17
N ARG A 18 4.18 -9.04 -17.18
CA ARG A 18 2.77 -8.65 -17.22
C ARG A 18 2.54 -7.45 -16.32
N TRP A 19 1.55 -6.64 -16.69
CA TRP A 19 1.03 -5.51 -15.91
C TRP A 19 0.41 -5.93 -14.56
N ARG A 20 0.39 -7.22 -14.24
CA ARG A 20 -0.21 -7.79 -13.03
C ARG A 20 0.46 -7.30 -11.75
N GLY A 21 1.79 -7.10 -11.76
CA GLY A 21 2.48 -6.49 -10.62
C GLY A 21 1.98 -5.07 -10.34
N LEU A 22 1.75 -4.28 -11.40
CA LEU A 22 1.17 -2.93 -11.27
C LEU A 22 -0.26 -2.96 -10.73
N ALA A 23 -1.03 -3.99 -11.07
CA ALA A 23 -2.38 -4.17 -10.52
C ALA A 23 -2.37 -4.33 -8.99
N VAL A 24 -1.32 -4.95 -8.41
CA VAL A 24 -1.16 -5.03 -6.95
C VAL A 24 -0.95 -3.63 -6.36
N VAL A 25 -0.04 -2.84 -6.93
CA VAL A 25 0.22 -1.46 -6.48
C VAL A 25 -1.04 -0.61 -6.58
N ALA A 26 -1.74 -0.70 -7.72
CA ALA A 26 -2.99 0.03 -7.95
C ALA A 26 -4.10 -0.39 -6.98
N ALA A 27 -4.22 -1.69 -6.69
CA ALA A 27 -5.19 -2.19 -5.72
C ALA A 27 -4.92 -1.63 -4.32
N ILE A 28 -3.66 -1.62 -3.88
CA ILE A 28 -3.25 -0.99 -2.62
C ILE A 28 -3.60 0.50 -2.63
N ALA A 29 -3.26 1.23 -3.70
CA ALA A 29 -3.58 2.65 -3.86
C ALA A 29 -5.08 2.96 -3.84
N CYS A 30 -5.93 2.02 -4.25
CA CYS A 30 -7.38 2.20 -4.20
C CYS A 30 -7.96 2.02 -2.80
N THR A 31 -7.31 1.29 -1.89
CA THR A 31 -7.85 1.06 -0.54
C THR A 31 -8.10 2.34 0.28
N PRO A 32 -7.19 3.34 0.37
CA PRO A 32 -7.50 4.59 1.07
C PRO A 32 -8.60 5.39 0.37
N LEU A 33 -8.78 5.27 -0.95
CA LEU A 33 -9.88 5.92 -1.66
C LEU A 33 -11.23 5.37 -1.21
N VAL A 34 -11.35 4.04 -1.17
CA VAL A 34 -12.57 3.37 -0.74
C VAL A 34 -12.85 3.68 0.74
N ALA A 35 -11.82 3.66 1.60
CA ALA A 35 -11.97 4.01 3.00
C ALA A 35 -12.48 5.45 3.17
N ASN A 36 -11.87 6.43 2.48
CA ASN A 36 -12.30 7.83 2.53
C ASN A 36 -13.73 8.01 2.02
N LEU A 37 -14.11 7.30 0.95
CA LEU A 37 -15.47 7.34 0.41
C LEU A 37 -16.50 6.82 1.44
N VAL A 38 -16.19 5.69 2.08
CA VAL A 38 -17.06 5.07 3.10
C VAL A 38 -17.25 6.01 4.28
N LEU A 39 -16.16 6.59 4.80
CA LEU A 39 -16.23 7.53 5.92
C LEU A 39 -17.00 8.80 5.52
N SER A 40 -16.66 9.41 4.38
CA SER A 40 -17.25 10.66 3.92
C SER A 40 -18.73 10.54 3.58
N ALA A 41 -19.19 9.36 3.16
CA ALA A 41 -20.61 9.10 2.90
C ALA A 41 -21.47 9.05 4.17
N ARG A 42 -20.85 8.89 5.35
CA ARG A 42 -21.54 8.77 6.64
C ARG A 42 -21.41 10.01 7.51
N MET A 43 -20.42 10.86 7.27
CA MET A 43 -20.18 12.06 8.05
C MET A 43 -21.06 13.23 7.61
N PRO A 44 -21.66 14.00 8.55
CA PRO A 44 -22.29 15.26 8.21
C PRO A 44 -21.26 16.24 7.63
N ARG A 45 -21.65 16.89 6.52
CA ARG A 45 -20.87 17.94 5.88
C ARG A 45 -21.14 19.25 6.63
N GLY A 46 -20.09 19.87 7.17
CA GLY A 46 -20.15 21.22 7.75
C GLY A 46 -19.69 22.27 6.74
N ASP A 47 -19.40 23.49 7.23
CA ASP A 47 -18.83 24.61 6.46
C ASP A 47 -17.34 24.42 6.17
N GLN A 48 -16.94 23.23 5.73
CA GLN A 48 -15.55 22.99 5.35
C GLN A 48 -15.25 23.62 3.99
N PRO A 49 -14.01 24.12 3.78
CA PRO A 49 -13.61 24.62 2.48
C PRO A 49 -13.78 23.53 1.43
N VAL A 50 -14.60 23.80 0.42
CA VAL A 50 -14.87 22.88 -0.69
C VAL A 50 -14.08 23.28 -1.92
N VAL A 51 -13.62 22.28 -2.67
CA VAL A 51 -13.17 22.45 -4.04
C VAL A 51 -14.38 22.17 -4.93
N ALA A 52 -14.79 23.19 -5.67
CA ALA A 52 -15.82 23.10 -6.69
C ALA A 52 -15.17 22.79 -8.04
N LEU A 53 -15.43 21.61 -8.60
CA LEU A 53 -15.07 21.28 -9.98
C LEU A 53 -16.28 21.49 -10.88
N ALA A 54 -16.16 22.46 -11.79
CA ALA A 54 -17.09 22.59 -12.90
C ALA A 54 -16.86 21.43 -13.88
N THR A 55 -17.82 20.52 -13.92
CA THR A 55 -17.88 19.45 -14.92
C THR A 55 -18.90 19.83 -15.99
N GLY A 56 -18.86 19.17 -17.15
CA GLY A 56 -19.88 19.36 -18.20
C GLY A 56 -21.32 19.03 -17.75
N ALA A 57 -21.49 18.37 -16.59
CA ALA A 57 -22.79 18.00 -16.02
C ALA A 57 -23.18 18.82 -14.76
N GLY A 58 -22.37 19.81 -14.36
CA GLY A 58 -22.61 20.64 -13.18
C GLY A 58 -21.39 20.80 -12.28
N VAL A 59 -21.59 21.40 -11.10
CA VAL A 59 -20.52 21.63 -10.12
C VAL A 59 -20.51 20.50 -9.11
N VAL A 60 -19.38 19.80 -9.00
CA VAL A 60 -19.13 18.81 -7.95
C VAL A 60 -18.32 19.47 -6.85
N GLU A 61 -18.87 19.54 -5.64
CA GLU A 61 -18.19 20.09 -4.47
C GLU A 61 -17.69 18.97 -3.57
N ALA A 62 -16.42 19.01 -3.22
CA ALA A 62 -15.81 18.08 -2.27
C ALA A 62 -14.93 18.83 -1.27
N PRO A 63 -14.90 18.43 0.01
CA PRO A 63 -14.01 19.05 0.99
C PRO A 63 -12.54 19.00 0.53
N ALA A 64 -11.86 20.14 0.53
CA ALA A 64 -10.50 20.27 -0.02
C ALA A 64 -9.49 19.34 0.65
N LEU A 65 -9.58 19.19 1.97
CA LEU A 65 -8.74 18.29 2.75
C LEU A 65 -8.99 16.82 2.37
N ALA A 66 -10.24 16.42 2.15
CA ALA A 66 -10.57 15.07 1.73
C ALA A 66 -9.99 14.75 0.34
N VAL A 67 -10.02 15.72 -0.58
CA VAL A 67 -9.40 15.59 -1.91
C VAL A 67 -7.88 15.44 -1.80
N ALA A 68 -7.21 16.29 -1.00
CA ALA A 68 -5.78 16.19 -0.77
C ALA A 68 -5.38 14.83 -0.16
N SER A 69 -6.10 14.37 0.88
CA SER A 69 -5.86 13.07 1.51
C SER A 69 -6.05 11.91 0.53
N VAL A 70 -7.06 11.99 -0.34
CA VAL A 70 -7.31 11.02 -1.40
C VAL A 70 -6.17 10.96 -2.40
N VAL A 71 -5.71 12.11 -2.90
CA VAL A 71 -4.60 12.18 -3.87
C VAL A 71 -3.31 11.65 -3.26
N LEU A 72 -2.98 12.09 -2.05
CA LEU A 72 -1.78 11.63 -1.34
C LEU A 72 -1.86 10.13 -1.04
N GLY A 73 -2.98 9.65 -0.52
CA GLY A 73 -3.21 8.22 -0.24
C GLY A 73 -3.08 7.34 -1.48
N PHE A 74 -3.56 7.80 -2.63
CA PHE A 74 -3.42 7.08 -3.90
C PHE A 74 -1.99 7.10 -4.44
N ALA A 75 -1.29 8.24 -4.36
CA ALA A 75 0.06 8.38 -4.89
C ALA A 75 1.11 7.65 -4.04
N THR A 76 0.88 7.54 -2.74
CA THR A 76 1.85 7.03 -1.76
C THR A 76 2.34 5.61 -2.07
N PRO A 77 1.48 4.61 -2.38
CA PRO A 77 1.94 3.27 -2.74
C PRO A 77 2.81 3.23 -3.99
N PHE A 78 2.52 4.08 -5.00
CA PHE A 78 3.36 4.17 -6.20
C PHE A 78 4.72 4.76 -5.89
N PHE A 79 4.76 5.81 -5.07
CA PHE A 79 6.00 6.45 -4.65
C PHE A 79 6.91 5.46 -3.90
N PHE A 80 6.38 4.80 -2.86
CA PHE A 80 7.16 3.83 -2.08
C PHE A 80 7.60 2.63 -2.90
N TRP A 81 6.73 2.08 -3.75
CA TRP A 81 7.09 1.00 -4.66
C TRP A 81 8.28 1.37 -5.57
N LEU A 82 8.24 2.56 -6.20
CA LEU A 82 9.32 3.04 -7.05
C LEU A 82 10.60 3.33 -6.25
N LEU A 83 10.47 3.89 -5.05
CA LEU A 83 11.58 4.15 -4.14
C LEU A 83 12.29 2.84 -3.75
N TYR A 84 11.55 1.85 -3.26
CA TYR A 84 12.10 0.55 -2.85
C TYR A 84 12.75 -0.17 -4.02
N THR A 85 12.08 -0.18 -5.17
CA THR A 85 12.64 -0.74 -6.41
C THR A 85 13.92 0.00 -6.79
N GLY A 86 13.93 1.34 -6.74
CA GLY A 86 15.09 2.18 -7.06
C GLY A 86 16.30 1.87 -6.19
N ILE A 87 16.09 1.79 -4.88
CA ILE A 87 17.13 1.44 -3.91
C ILE A 87 17.73 0.06 -4.21
N ALA A 88 16.88 -0.97 -4.32
CA ALA A 88 17.35 -2.33 -4.56
C ALA A 88 18.01 -2.48 -5.94
N TYR A 89 17.48 -1.81 -6.97
CA TYR A 89 18.08 -1.76 -8.30
C TYR A 89 19.48 -1.12 -8.27
N GLY A 90 19.62 0.01 -7.59
CA GLY A 90 20.89 0.73 -7.45
C GLY A 90 21.93 -0.08 -6.68
N ILE A 91 21.55 -0.71 -5.57
CA ILE A 91 22.46 -1.56 -4.78
C ILE A 91 22.88 -2.78 -5.61
N THR A 92 21.95 -3.46 -6.27
CA THR A 92 22.29 -4.63 -7.10
C THR A 92 23.18 -4.31 -8.30
N ALA A 93 23.16 -3.07 -8.81
CA ALA A 93 24.10 -2.65 -9.85
C ALA A 93 25.57 -2.76 -9.40
N ARG A 94 25.87 -2.58 -8.10
CA ARG A 94 27.22 -2.79 -7.54
C ARG A 94 27.62 -4.27 -7.45
N PHE A 95 26.64 -5.17 -7.51
CA PHE A 95 26.85 -6.62 -7.50
C PHE A 95 26.81 -7.24 -8.91
N GLY A 96 26.85 -6.43 -9.98
CA GLY A 96 26.75 -6.92 -11.35
C GLY A 96 25.32 -7.28 -11.77
N GLY A 97 24.29 -6.74 -11.10
CA GLY A 97 22.91 -7.02 -11.45
C GLY A 97 22.54 -6.51 -12.86
N GLU A 98 21.82 -7.33 -13.62
CA GLU A 98 21.47 -7.08 -15.01
C GLU A 98 19.96 -6.88 -15.24
N GLY A 99 19.57 -6.36 -16.41
CA GLY A 99 18.18 -6.14 -16.79
C GLY A 99 17.67 -4.70 -16.62
N SER A 100 16.57 -4.40 -17.31
CA SER A 100 15.94 -3.07 -17.31
C SER A 100 15.20 -2.78 -16.00
N TYR A 101 15.29 -1.54 -15.52
CA TYR A 101 14.54 -1.07 -14.35
C TYR A 101 13.04 -1.37 -14.45
N THR A 102 12.39 -1.07 -15.59
CA THR A 102 10.94 -1.25 -15.77
C THR A 102 10.48 -2.70 -15.53
N ARG A 103 11.17 -3.69 -16.12
CA ARG A 103 10.84 -5.11 -15.91
C ARG A 103 11.10 -5.54 -14.47
N TYR A 104 12.17 -5.03 -13.87
CA TYR A 104 12.46 -5.31 -12.46
C TYR A 104 11.39 -4.72 -11.55
N ALA A 105 10.96 -3.47 -11.78
CA ALA A 105 9.91 -2.80 -11.03
C ALA A 105 8.60 -3.59 -11.04
N THR A 106 8.18 -4.08 -12.22
CA THR A 106 6.98 -4.90 -12.35
C THR A 106 7.06 -6.20 -11.57
N LEU A 107 8.27 -6.79 -11.48
CA LEU A 107 8.50 -8.02 -10.71
C LEU A 107 8.51 -7.72 -9.19
N PHE A 108 9.15 -6.61 -8.81
CA PHE A 108 9.28 -6.15 -7.43
C PHE A 108 7.93 -5.81 -6.80
N ALA A 109 6.97 -5.34 -7.60
CA ALA A 109 5.62 -5.02 -7.16
C ALA A 109 4.89 -6.21 -6.49
N TRP A 110 5.21 -7.46 -6.88
CA TRP A 110 4.62 -8.64 -6.25
C TRP A 110 4.99 -8.81 -4.77
N GLY A 111 6.10 -8.23 -4.32
CA GLY A 111 6.42 -8.25 -2.90
C GLY A 111 5.45 -7.44 -2.05
N LEU A 112 4.62 -6.58 -2.64
CA LEU A 112 3.55 -5.86 -1.94
C LEU A 112 2.28 -6.70 -1.76
N ALA A 113 2.18 -7.88 -2.37
CA ALA A 113 0.97 -8.71 -2.32
C ALA A 113 0.56 -9.13 -0.88
N PRO A 114 1.48 -9.48 0.04
CA PRO A 114 1.11 -9.71 1.44
C PRO A 114 0.51 -8.46 2.10
N GLY A 115 1.07 -7.29 1.83
CA GLY A 115 0.54 -6.00 2.33
C GLY A 115 -0.86 -5.70 1.79
N LEU A 116 -1.15 -6.05 0.53
CA LEU A 116 -2.50 -5.94 -0.03
C LEU A 116 -3.52 -6.79 0.75
N ALA A 117 -3.17 -8.01 1.14
CA ALA A 117 -4.07 -8.85 1.93
C ALA A 117 -4.42 -8.21 3.29
N VAL A 118 -3.42 -7.61 3.96
CA VAL A 118 -3.62 -6.88 5.22
C VAL A 118 -4.46 -5.62 5.01
N GLN A 119 -4.18 -4.85 3.95
CA GLN A 119 -4.97 -3.66 3.57
C GLN A 119 -6.43 -3.99 3.29
N LEU A 120 -6.72 -5.09 2.60
CA LEU A 120 -8.10 -5.52 2.34
C LEU A 120 -8.81 -5.97 3.62
N PHE A 121 -8.10 -6.63 4.53
CA PHE A 121 -8.61 -6.97 5.85
C PHE A 121 -8.92 -5.71 6.67
N TRP A 122 -7.99 -4.76 6.73
CA TRP A 122 -8.17 -3.45 7.37
C TRP A 122 -9.39 -2.71 6.80
N LEU A 123 -9.51 -2.63 5.47
CA LEU A 123 -10.63 -1.96 4.81
C LEU A 123 -11.96 -2.63 5.16
N SER A 124 -11.99 -3.97 5.19
CA SER A 124 -13.19 -4.73 5.57
C SER A 124 -13.60 -4.46 7.01
N ALA A 125 -12.62 -4.43 7.93
CA ALA A 125 -12.84 -4.06 9.33
C ALA A 125 -13.35 -2.62 9.48
N LEU A 126 -12.79 -1.68 8.71
CA LEU A 126 -13.21 -0.28 8.69
C LEU A 126 -14.65 -0.14 8.24
N VAL A 127 -15.02 -0.81 7.14
CA VAL A 127 -16.38 -0.79 6.62
C VAL A 127 -17.35 -1.38 7.65
N ALA A 128 -17.02 -2.53 8.24
CA ALA A 128 -17.85 -3.15 9.27
C ALA A 128 -18.06 -2.21 10.46
N ASN A 129 -17.00 -1.60 10.98
CA ASN A 129 -17.06 -0.64 12.08
C ASN A 129 -17.86 0.62 11.72
N ALA A 130 -17.69 1.18 10.52
CA ALA A 130 -18.43 2.35 10.04
C ALA A 130 -19.92 2.06 9.83
N THR A 131 -20.29 0.80 9.58
CA THR A 131 -21.70 0.39 9.43
C THR A 131 -22.40 0.14 10.74
N THR A 132 -21.68 -0.31 11.78
CA THR A 132 -22.25 -0.66 13.10
C THR A 132 -22.24 0.49 14.09
N ARG A 133 -21.32 1.46 13.93
CA ARG A 133 -21.26 2.66 14.76
C ARG A 133 -22.14 3.77 14.18
N ALA A 134 -23.00 4.35 15.02
CA ALA A 134 -23.84 5.48 14.62
C ALA A 134 -22.96 6.65 14.16
N PRO A 135 -23.24 7.26 12.99
CA PRO A 135 -22.54 8.47 12.56
C PRO A 135 -22.83 9.64 13.51
N PRO A 136 -21.93 10.62 13.61
CA PRO A 136 -22.12 11.76 14.47
C PRO A 136 -23.26 12.65 13.93
N ALA A 137 -24.00 13.28 14.84
CA ALA A 137 -25.09 14.19 14.47
C ALA A 137 -24.60 15.56 13.93
N ALA A 138 -23.37 15.94 14.26
CA ALA A 138 -22.77 17.21 13.87
C ALA A 138 -21.31 17.03 13.43
N PRO A 139 -20.78 17.92 12.56
CA PRO A 139 -19.41 17.83 12.05
C PRO A 139 -18.32 17.84 13.13
N SER A 140 -18.58 18.47 14.29
CA SER A 140 -17.66 18.47 15.44
C SER A 140 -17.39 17.07 15.99
N GLY A 141 -18.27 16.10 15.75
CA GLY A 141 -18.09 14.71 16.17
C GLY A 141 -17.34 13.83 15.17
N ASN A 142 -16.99 14.33 13.98
CA ASN A 142 -16.38 13.52 12.90
C ASN A 142 -15.05 12.90 13.33
N ALA A 143 -14.18 13.65 14.00
CA ALA A 143 -12.87 13.15 14.43
C ALA A 143 -13.00 11.99 15.42
N ALA A 144 -13.80 12.17 16.48
CA ALA A 144 -14.04 11.13 17.49
C ALA A 144 -14.73 9.90 16.88
N TRP A 145 -15.62 10.09 15.91
CA TRP A 145 -16.25 8.96 15.20
C TRP A 145 -15.25 8.21 14.32
N ILE A 146 -14.37 8.90 13.58
CA ILE A 146 -13.31 8.26 12.79
C ILE A 146 -12.40 7.43 13.69
N GLU A 147 -11.92 7.99 14.80
CA GLU A 147 -11.08 7.30 15.78
C GLU A 147 -11.80 6.07 16.34
N ALA A 148 -13.08 6.22 16.70
CA ALA A 148 -13.89 5.10 17.11
C ALA A 148 -13.91 4.03 16.00
N VAL A 149 -14.28 4.37 14.75
CA VAL A 149 -14.30 3.44 13.61
C VAL A 149 -12.97 2.73 13.38
N GLN A 150 -11.85 3.41 13.60
CA GLN A 150 -10.49 2.88 13.47
C GLN A 150 -9.98 2.14 14.71
N SER A 151 -10.82 1.98 15.73
CA SER A 151 -10.50 1.22 16.94
C SER A 151 -11.25 -0.13 17.02
N GLY A 152 -10.69 -1.06 17.79
CA GLY A 152 -11.31 -2.33 18.16
C GLY A 152 -10.45 -3.55 17.81
N PRO A 153 -10.93 -4.76 18.15
CA PRO A 153 -10.12 -5.98 18.03
C PRO A 153 -9.65 -6.28 16.61
N ALA A 154 -10.48 -6.02 15.59
CA ALA A 154 -10.11 -6.23 14.20
C ALA A 154 -9.02 -5.24 13.74
N MET A 155 -9.03 -4.01 14.24
CA MET A 155 -8.00 -3.01 13.95
C MET A 155 -6.69 -3.36 14.66
N ALA A 156 -6.75 -3.76 15.93
CA ALA A 156 -5.58 -4.28 16.65
C ALA A 156 -4.96 -5.52 15.99
N ALA A 157 -5.77 -6.36 15.31
CA ALA A 157 -5.24 -7.48 14.53
C ALA A 157 -4.45 -7.00 13.30
N VAL A 158 -4.80 -5.87 12.69
CA VAL A 158 -4.01 -5.26 11.60
C VAL A 158 -2.61 -4.91 12.10
N ASP A 159 -2.50 -4.41 13.34
CA ASP A 159 -1.20 -4.06 13.96
C ASP A 159 -0.24 -5.24 14.11
N VAL A 160 -0.79 -6.44 14.30
CA VAL A 160 0.00 -7.67 14.37
C VAL A 160 0.25 -8.25 12.98
N LEU A 161 -0.74 -8.18 12.09
CA LEU A 161 -0.63 -8.74 10.74
C LEU A 161 0.35 -7.96 9.85
N TYR A 162 0.49 -6.65 10.06
CA TYR A 162 1.35 -5.83 9.22
C TYR A 162 2.83 -6.22 9.30
N PRO A 163 3.47 -6.33 10.48
CA PRO A 163 4.86 -6.81 10.58
C PRO A 163 5.05 -8.21 9.97
N VAL A 164 4.07 -9.11 10.14
CA VAL A 164 4.12 -10.46 9.56
C VAL A 164 4.10 -10.37 8.03
N ALA A 165 3.21 -9.55 7.46
CA ALA A 165 3.15 -9.30 6.03
C ALA A 165 4.44 -8.66 5.50
N ALA A 166 5.05 -7.73 6.24
CA ALA A 166 6.32 -7.11 5.88
C ALA A 166 7.48 -8.13 5.81
N VAL A 167 7.54 -9.09 6.74
CA VAL A 167 8.54 -10.19 6.71
C VAL A 167 8.32 -11.10 5.49
N VAL A 168 7.06 -11.42 5.16
CA VAL A 168 6.75 -12.21 3.96
C VAL A 168 7.10 -11.42 2.69
N ALA A 169 6.76 -10.13 2.65
CA ALA A 169 7.09 -9.21 1.57
C ALA A 169 8.60 -9.13 1.33
N PHE A 170 9.39 -9.07 2.41
CA PHE A 170 10.85 -9.12 2.33
C PHE A 170 11.33 -10.38 1.61
N GLY A 171 10.84 -11.57 1.98
CA GLY A 171 11.19 -12.81 1.29
C GLY A 171 10.86 -12.79 -0.21
N LEU A 172 9.70 -12.23 -0.57
CA LEU A 172 9.28 -12.08 -1.96
C LEU A 172 10.17 -11.08 -2.72
N TRP A 173 10.49 -9.93 -2.13
CA TRP A 173 11.40 -8.95 -2.73
C TRP A 173 12.81 -9.50 -2.92
N VAL A 174 13.31 -10.31 -1.98
CA VAL A 174 14.60 -11.00 -2.14
C VAL A 174 14.58 -11.94 -3.35
N LEU A 175 13.53 -12.75 -3.49
CA LEU A 175 13.40 -13.66 -4.63
C LEU A 175 13.22 -12.88 -5.95
N ALA A 176 12.37 -11.86 -5.96
CA ALA A 176 12.17 -10.99 -7.12
C ALA A 176 13.50 -10.30 -7.53
N THR A 177 14.33 -9.91 -6.57
CA THR A 177 15.62 -9.28 -6.82
C THR A 177 16.66 -10.26 -7.32
N ALA A 178 16.79 -11.42 -6.69
CA ALA A 178 17.71 -12.48 -7.14
C ALA A 178 17.36 -12.92 -8.56
N VAL A 179 16.08 -13.19 -8.84
CA VAL A 179 15.62 -13.63 -10.16
C VAL A 179 15.66 -12.49 -11.17
N GLY A 180 15.15 -11.31 -10.84
CA GLY A 180 15.02 -10.19 -11.75
C GLY A 180 16.35 -9.54 -12.15
N ARG A 181 17.33 -9.54 -11.24
CA ARG A 181 18.65 -8.93 -11.44
C ARG A 181 19.76 -9.94 -11.68
N GLY A 182 19.50 -11.24 -11.51
CA GLY A 182 20.51 -12.28 -11.70
C GLY A 182 21.59 -12.32 -10.62
N VAL A 183 21.33 -11.76 -9.45
CA VAL A 183 22.27 -11.74 -8.31
C VAL A 183 22.01 -12.91 -7.36
N THR A 184 22.97 -13.20 -6.48
CA THR A 184 22.78 -14.24 -5.45
C THR A 184 21.71 -13.82 -4.43
N THR A 185 21.04 -14.78 -3.79
CA THR A 185 20.04 -14.51 -2.75
C THR A 185 20.59 -13.66 -1.59
N ARG A 186 21.87 -13.84 -1.24
CA ARG A 186 22.53 -13.03 -0.19
C ARG A 186 22.67 -11.56 -0.60
N GLN A 187 23.13 -11.31 -1.84
CA GLN A 187 23.21 -9.96 -2.39
C GLN A 187 21.84 -9.31 -2.53
N ALA A 188 20.84 -10.07 -2.96
CA ALA A 188 19.45 -9.62 -3.03
C ALA A 188 18.91 -9.23 -1.64
N ALA A 189 19.16 -10.03 -0.61
CA ALA A 189 18.78 -9.71 0.77
C ALA A 189 19.38 -8.38 1.23
N LEU A 190 20.68 -8.18 1.02
CA LEU A 190 21.35 -6.92 1.37
C LEU A 190 20.78 -5.72 0.61
N ALA A 191 20.43 -5.90 -0.66
CA ALA A 191 19.85 -4.84 -1.48
C ALA A 191 18.42 -4.46 -1.07
N VAL A 192 17.65 -5.41 -0.53
CA VAL A 192 16.25 -5.20 -0.14
C VAL A 192 16.11 -4.73 1.31
N LEU A 193 17.10 -5.00 2.18
CA LEU A 193 17.06 -4.61 3.60
C LEU A 193 16.65 -3.15 3.85
N PRO A 194 17.17 -2.15 3.12
CA PRO A 194 16.76 -0.77 3.33
C PRO A 194 15.27 -0.53 3.02
N ALA A 195 14.70 -1.22 2.02
CA ALA A 195 13.28 -1.12 1.71
C ALA A 195 12.42 -1.65 2.87
N LEU A 196 12.79 -2.80 3.45
CA LEU A 196 12.12 -3.34 4.65
C LEU A 196 12.24 -2.38 5.84
N ALA A 197 13.42 -1.80 6.07
CA ALA A 197 13.63 -0.84 7.14
C ALA A 197 12.71 0.38 6.97
N ILE A 198 12.62 0.95 5.76
CA ILE A 198 11.72 2.08 5.49
C ILE A 198 10.25 1.68 5.68
N GLU A 199 9.83 0.51 5.18
CA GLU A 199 8.46 0.02 5.33
C GLU A 199 8.05 -0.09 6.81
N LEU A 200 8.91 -0.70 7.63
CA LEU A 200 8.66 -0.85 9.07
C LEU A 200 8.72 0.49 9.81
N THR A 201 9.72 1.33 9.54
CA THR A 201 9.83 2.65 10.18
C THR A 201 8.64 3.53 9.83
N THR A 202 8.19 3.53 8.59
CA THR A 202 6.99 4.27 8.14
C THR A 202 5.78 3.77 8.92
N TYR A 203 5.59 2.45 9.03
CA TYR A 203 4.51 1.89 9.83
C TYR A 203 4.54 2.36 11.29
N TYR A 204 5.69 2.24 11.96
CA TYR A 204 5.81 2.61 13.36
C TYR A 204 5.59 4.11 13.61
N LEU A 205 6.06 4.97 12.72
CA LEU A 205 5.93 6.42 12.86
C LEU A 205 4.51 6.94 12.59
N PHE A 206 3.76 6.29 11.70
CA PHE A 206 2.44 6.77 11.27
C PHE A 206 1.26 5.99 11.85
N VAL A 207 1.48 4.81 12.41
CA VAL A 207 0.41 3.96 12.97
C VAL A 207 0.49 3.82 14.49
N LEU A 208 1.69 3.80 15.08
CA LEU A 208 1.86 3.73 16.54
C LEU A 208 2.27 5.05 17.20
N GLY A 209 2.64 6.06 16.41
CA GLY A 209 2.99 7.41 16.88
C GLY A 209 1.82 8.37 16.79
#